data_AF-B7ZQH5-F1
#
_entry.id   AF-B7ZQH5-F1
#
_cell.length_a   1.000
_cell.length_b   1.000
_cell.length_c   1.000
_cell.angle_alpha   90.00
_cell.angle_beta   90.00
_cell.angle_gamma   90.00
#
_symmetry.space_group_name_H-M   'P 1'
#
loop_
_entity.id
_entity.type
_entity.pdbx_description
1 polymer ?
#
loop_
_entity_poly.entity_id
_entity_poly.type
_entity_poly.pdbx_seq_one_letter_code
_entity_poly.pdbx_strand_id
1 'polypeptide(L)'
;MAPYSASSMLNTEHCHKAQGIRKLRKPVVEKMRRDRINSSIEQLRMLLEKQFEKHHLPSKPEKADILEMAVSFLQQQLVTKCKPLSSPAYKEGYSKCLQDSLQFLSLQKHSELQGKVMLNFHEDPSAAQSLSRTGSPFYQTPTKGTAPPAKLLWRPWN
;
A
#
# COMPACT_ATOMS: atom_id res chain seq x y z
N MET A 1 6.29 -56.41 42.77
CA MET A 1 6.96 -55.10 42.97
C MET A 1 7.02 -54.40 41.62
N ALA A 2 6.39 -53.23 41.48
CA ALA A 2 6.57 -52.34 40.33
C ALA A 2 6.95 -50.94 40.88
N PRO A 3 7.97 -50.27 40.32
CA PRO A 3 8.57 -49.10 40.94
C PRO A 3 7.76 -47.82 40.65
N TYR A 4 7.67 -46.94 41.65
CA TYR A 4 7.14 -45.60 41.51
C TYR A 4 8.10 -44.76 40.64
N SER A 5 7.59 -44.21 39.53
CA SER A 5 8.36 -43.31 38.65
C SER A 5 8.23 -41.86 39.14
N ALA A 6 9.30 -41.34 39.75
CA ALA A 6 9.41 -39.99 40.30
C ALA A 6 9.74 -38.94 39.21
N SER A 7 8.96 -38.87 38.13
CA SER A 7 9.24 -37.96 37.01
C SER A 7 8.31 -36.74 36.89
N SER A 8 7.36 -36.53 37.82
CA SER A 8 6.35 -35.48 37.68
C SER A 8 6.71 -34.11 38.27
N MET A 9 7.88 -33.93 38.89
CA MET A 9 8.19 -32.68 39.63
C MET A 9 9.13 -31.71 38.91
N LEU A 10 9.66 -32.03 37.73
CA LEU A 10 10.63 -31.16 37.02
C LEU A 10 10.08 -30.40 35.80
N ASN A 11 8.82 -30.65 35.41
CA ASN A 11 8.26 -30.06 34.18
C ASN A 11 7.44 -28.77 34.39
N THR A 12 7.16 -28.40 35.63
CA THR A 12 6.32 -27.22 35.94
C THR A 12 7.11 -25.91 35.84
N GLU A 13 8.41 -25.93 36.14
CA GLU A 13 9.22 -24.70 36.24
C GLU A 13 9.61 -24.09 34.88
N HIS A 14 9.71 -24.92 33.83
CA HIS A 14 10.07 -24.46 32.48
C HIS A 14 8.91 -23.81 31.72
N CYS A 15 7.65 -24.17 32.04
CA CYS A 15 6.48 -23.63 31.36
C CYS A 15 6.18 -22.17 31.80
N HIS A 16 6.34 -21.86 33.09
CA HIS A 16 6.07 -20.53 33.63
C HIS A 16 7.09 -19.47 33.19
N LYS A 17 8.38 -19.82 33.06
CA LYS A 17 9.43 -18.92 32.52
C LYS A 17 9.18 -18.56 31.05
N ALA A 18 8.83 -19.54 30.21
CA ALA A 18 8.55 -19.30 28.80
C ALA A 18 7.28 -18.45 28.58
N GLN A 19 6.28 -18.57 29.45
CA GLN A 19 5.10 -17.70 29.43
C GLN A 19 5.42 -16.28 29.92
N GLY A 20 6.24 -16.11 30.97
CA GLY A 20 6.70 -14.79 31.43
C GLY A 20 7.54 -14.04 30.40
N ILE A 21 8.45 -14.73 29.72
CA ILE A 21 9.28 -14.14 28.63
C ILE A 21 8.41 -13.74 27.43
N ARG A 22 7.39 -14.53 27.07
CA ARG A 22 6.43 -14.16 26.00
C ARG A 22 5.55 -12.99 26.40
N LYS A 23 5.12 -12.92 27.67
CA LYS A 23 4.36 -11.79 28.24
C LYS A 23 5.20 -10.51 28.38
N LEU A 24 6.53 -10.61 28.48
CA LEU A 24 7.45 -9.46 28.58
C LEU A 24 8.07 -9.03 27.24
N ARG A 25 8.20 -9.93 26.25
CA ARG A 25 8.66 -9.59 24.89
C ARG A 25 7.61 -8.86 24.06
N LYS A 26 6.32 -9.25 24.17
CA LYS A 26 5.21 -8.55 23.52
C LYS A 26 5.16 -7.04 23.87
N PRO A 27 5.31 -6.60 25.15
CA PRO A 27 5.31 -5.17 25.49
C PRO A 27 6.57 -4.44 25.01
N VAL A 28 7.73 -5.09 24.89
CA VAL A 28 8.93 -4.44 24.33
C VAL A 28 8.78 -4.16 22.84
N VAL A 29 8.30 -5.13 22.05
CA VAL A 29 8.08 -4.94 20.61
C VAL A 29 7.00 -3.89 20.36
N GLU A 30 5.91 -3.91 21.12
CA GLU A 30 4.86 -2.89 21.00
C GLU A 30 5.35 -1.50 21.43
N LYS A 31 6.20 -1.41 22.46
CA LYS A 31 6.87 -0.15 22.83
C LYS A 31 7.72 0.36 21.66
N MET A 32 8.57 -0.48 21.06
CA MET A 32 9.38 -0.09 19.90
C MET A 32 8.51 0.35 18.71
N ARG A 33 7.36 -0.32 18.47
CA ARG A 33 6.41 0.08 17.43
C ARG A 33 5.83 1.47 17.72
N ARG A 34 5.40 1.72 18.97
CA ARG A 34 4.86 3.01 19.40
C ARG A 34 5.91 4.12 19.30
N ASP A 35 7.14 3.85 19.72
CA ASP A 35 8.25 4.79 19.65
C ASP A 35 8.58 5.14 18.19
N ARG A 36 8.59 4.14 17.29
CA ARG A 36 8.75 4.36 15.85
C ARG A 36 7.63 5.22 15.27
N ILE A 37 6.37 4.93 15.61
CA ILE A 37 5.21 5.72 15.15
C ILE A 37 5.33 7.16 15.65
N ASN A 38 5.61 7.36 16.94
CA ASN A 38 5.76 8.69 17.52
C ASN A 38 6.91 9.48 16.89
N SER A 39 8.05 8.82 16.63
CA SER A 39 9.18 9.43 15.92
C SER A 39 8.79 9.88 14.51
N SER A 40 8.08 9.03 13.75
CA SER A 40 7.61 9.41 12.42
C SER A 40 6.60 10.56 12.41
N ILE A 41 5.74 10.66 13.44
CA ILE A 41 4.81 11.79 13.60
C ILE A 41 5.57 13.09 13.90
N GLU A 42 6.62 13.04 14.72
CA GLU A 42 7.45 14.22 14.99
C GLU A 42 8.24 14.65 13.75
N GLN A 43 8.80 13.69 13.00
CA GLN A 43 9.44 13.97 11.71
C GLN A 43 8.46 14.63 10.73
N LEU A 44 7.22 14.15 10.68
CA LEU A 44 6.16 14.74 9.85
C LEU A 44 5.84 16.17 10.29
N ARG A 45 5.81 16.45 11.60
CA ARG A 45 5.64 17.81 12.14
C ARG A 45 6.72 18.76 11.60
N MET A 46 7.99 18.35 11.66
CA MET A 46 9.10 19.16 11.16
C MET A 46 9.02 19.42 9.65
N LEU A 47 8.63 18.42 8.86
CA LEU A 47 8.48 18.56 7.41
C LEU A 47 7.33 19.51 7.01
N LEU A 48 6.30 19.61 7.85
CA LEU A 48 5.10 20.42 7.61
C LEU A 48 5.12 21.78 8.32
N GLU A 49 6.25 22.19 8.93
CA GLU A 49 6.39 23.42 9.72
C GLU A 49 5.85 24.66 8.98
N LYS A 50 6.23 24.82 7.71
CA LYS A 50 5.74 25.92 6.84
C LYS A 50 4.23 25.88 6.58
N GLN A 51 3.63 24.69 6.55
CA GLN A 51 2.19 24.55 6.37
C GLN A 51 1.46 24.94 7.65
N PHE A 52 1.99 24.60 8.82
CA PHE A 52 1.41 25.04 10.10
C PHE A 52 1.42 26.56 10.23
N GLU A 53 2.52 27.22 9.87
CA GLU A 53 2.61 28.69 9.83
C GLU A 53 1.56 29.31 8.90
N LYS A 54 1.45 28.78 7.67
CA LYS A 54 0.47 29.24 6.68
C LYS A 54 -0.97 29.10 7.15
N HIS A 55 -1.27 28.06 7.91
CA HIS A 55 -2.60 27.79 8.45
C HIS A 55 -2.81 28.38 9.86
N HIS A 56 -1.88 29.20 10.36
CA HIS A 56 -1.92 29.82 11.69
C HIS A 56 -2.11 28.81 12.83
N LEU A 57 -1.63 27.58 12.65
CA LEU A 57 -1.65 26.55 13.68
C LEU A 57 -0.55 26.82 14.72
N PRO A 58 -0.74 26.42 15.98
CA PRO A 58 0.26 26.63 17.02
C PRO A 58 1.57 25.93 16.66
N SER A 59 2.69 26.45 17.17
CA SER A 59 4.02 25.86 16.95
C SER A 59 4.10 24.39 17.40
N LYS A 60 3.25 23.98 18.35
CA LYS A 60 3.12 22.60 18.81
C LYS A 60 1.70 22.08 18.57
N PRO A 61 1.36 21.70 17.32
CA PRO A 61 0.04 21.17 16.97
C PRO A 61 -0.21 19.80 17.62
N GLU A 62 -1.48 19.43 17.79
CA GLU A 62 -1.83 18.11 18.29
C GLU A 62 -1.51 17.03 17.25
N LYS A 63 -1.43 15.77 17.70
CA LYS A 63 -1.16 14.65 16.77
C LYS A 63 -2.24 14.50 15.69
N ALA A 64 -3.49 14.82 16.01
CA ALA A 64 -4.58 14.80 15.04
C ALA A 64 -4.36 15.86 13.96
N ASP A 65 -4.08 17.10 14.37
CA ASP A 65 -3.80 18.22 13.46
C ASP A 65 -2.60 17.95 12.54
N ILE A 66 -1.52 17.35 13.08
CA ILE A 66 -0.35 16.97 12.27
C ILE A 66 -0.76 16.02 11.14
N LEU A 67 -1.57 15.01 11.45
CA LEU A 67 -2.01 14.02 10.47
C LEU A 67 -3.01 14.61 9.47
N GLU A 68 -3.93 15.45 9.94
CA GLU A 68 -4.91 16.13 9.08
C GLU A 68 -4.21 17.08 8.09
N MET A 69 -3.27 17.89 8.58
CA MET A 69 -2.45 18.77 7.74
C MET A 69 -1.68 17.98 6.69
N ALA A 70 -1.10 16.83 7.07
CA ALA A 70 -0.37 15.98 6.14
C ALA A 70 -1.27 15.44 5.03
N VAL A 71 -2.46 14.97 5.37
CA VAL A 71 -3.44 14.45 4.39
C VAL A 71 -3.85 15.58 3.44
N SER A 72 -4.22 16.74 3.97
CA SER A 72 -4.60 17.90 3.17
C SER A 72 -3.48 18.34 2.23
N PHE A 73 -2.24 18.42 2.74
CA PHE A 73 -1.06 18.75 1.94
C PHE A 73 -0.84 17.74 0.81
N LEU A 74 -0.90 16.44 1.10
CA LEU A 74 -0.72 15.40 0.09
C LEU A 74 -1.83 15.41 -0.96
N GLN A 75 -3.09 15.63 -0.58
CA GLN A 75 -4.19 15.76 -1.53
C GLN A 75 -3.96 16.95 -2.48
N GLN A 76 -3.58 18.12 -1.95
CA GLN A 76 -3.24 19.29 -2.76
C GLN A 76 -2.05 19.02 -3.68
N GLN A 77 -1.02 18.33 -3.18
CA GLN A 77 0.15 17.94 -3.98
C GLN A 77 -0.22 16.93 -5.08
N LEU A 78 -1.10 15.98 -4.83
CA LEU A 78 -1.56 15.04 -5.85
C LEU A 78 -2.40 15.75 -6.91
N VAL A 79 -3.31 16.64 -6.53
CA VAL A 79 -4.08 17.42 -7.51
C VAL A 79 -3.16 18.31 -8.37
N THR A 80 -2.10 18.88 -7.79
CA THR A 80 -1.18 19.78 -8.51
C THR A 80 -0.08 19.07 -9.29
N LYS A 81 0.45 17.95 -8.79
CA LYS A 81 1.53 17.16 -9.43
C LYS A 81 1.02 15.99 -10.27
N CYS A 82 -0.11 15.38 -9.93
CA CYS A 82 -0.84 14.48 -10.82
C CYS A 82 -1.70 15.29 -11.80
N LYS A 83 -1.06 16.17 -12.57
CA LYS A 83 -1.42 16.17 -14.00
C LYS A 83 -1.21 14.73 -14.46
N PRO A 84 -2.19 14.10 -15.13
CA PRO A 84 -2.05 12.72 -15.54
C PRO A 84 -0.70 12.58 -16.25
N LEU A 85 0.08 11.57 -15.88
CA LEU A 85 1.42 11.26 -16.39
C LEU A 85 1.51 11.17 -17.93
N SER A 86 0.37 11.26 -18.61
CA SER A 86 0.31 11.58 -20.02
C SER A 86 0.76 13.02 -20.25
N SER A 87 2.08 13.18 -20.38
CA SER A 87 2.69 14.34 -21.04
C SER A 87 1.83 14.73 -22.26
N PRO A 88 1.58 16.02 -22.51
CA PRO A 88 0.82 16.44 -23.69
C PRO A 88 1.39 15.82 -24.98
N ALA A 89 2.72 15.65 -25.05
CA ALA A 89 3.40 14.95 -26.15
C ALA A 89 3.07 13.45 -26.23
N TYR A 90 2.87 12.76 -25.09
CA TYR A 90 2.42 11.37 -25.06
C TYR A 90 0.98 11.26 -25.60
N LYS A 91 0.07 12.15 -25.18
CA LYS A 91 -1.31 12.16 -25.67
C LYS A 91 -1.37 12.39 -27.18
N GLU A 92 -0.56 13.33 -27.67
CA GLU A 92 -0.46 13.66 -29.08
C GLU A 92 0.10 12.48 -29.90
N GLY A 93 1.22 11.89 -29.48
CA GLY A 93 1.80 10.72 -30.14
C GLY A 93 0.87 9.50 -30.12
N TYR A 94 0.16 9.29 -29.00
CA TYR A 94 -0.83 8.23 -28.87
C TYR A 94 -2.02 8.45 -29.82
N SER A 95 -2.58 9.67 -29.85
CA SER A 95 -3.69 10.02 -30.75
C SER A 95 -3.28 9.87 -32.21
N LYS A 96 -2.06 10.29 -32.57
CA LYS A 96 -1.55 10.18 -33.94
C LYS A 96 -1.40 8.72 -34.37
N CYS A 97 -0.81 7.88 -33.53
CA CYS A 97 -0.68 6.45 -33.78
C CYS A 97 -2.04 5.74 -33.96
N LEU A 98 -3.03 6.08 -33.12
CA LEU A 98 -4.39 5.55 -33.24
C LEU A 98 -5.04 5.98 -34.55
N GLN A 99 -4.93 7.26 -34.90
CA GLN A 99 -5.49 7.80 -36.16
C GLN A 99 -4.87 7.11 -37.38
N ASP A 100 -3.55 6.94 -37.40
CA ASP A 100 -2.85 6.29 -38.51
C ASP A 100 -3.24 4.82 -38.63
N SER A 101 -3.41 4.13 -37.49
CA SER A 101 -3.88 2.73 -37.43
C SER A 101 -5.31 2.59 -37.96
N LEU A 102 -6.23 3.47 -37.56
CA LEU A 102 -7.62 3.47 -38.03
C LEU A 102 -7.70 3.80 -39.53
N GLN A 103 -6.88 4.74 -40.00
CA GLN A 103 -6.79 5.08 -41.42
C GLN A 103 -6.30 3.87 -42.24
N PHE A 104 -5.24 3.20 -41.82
CA PHE A 104 -4.73 2.01 -42.49
C PHE A 104 -5.80 0.91 -42.60
N LEU A 105 -6.49 0.60 -41.49
CA LEU A 105 -7.55 -0.41 -41.47
C LEU A 105 -8.75 -0.04 -42.35
N SER A 106 -9.08 1.26 -42.44
CA SER A 106 -10.12 1.76 -43.33
C SER A 106 -9.75 1.58 -44.81
N LEU A 107 -8.49 1.81 -45.19
CA LEU A 107 -8.02 1.59 -46.56
C LEU A 107 -8.06 0.11 -46.95
N GLN A 108 -7.76 -0.78 -46.00
CA GLN A 108 -7.74 -2.23 -46.21
C GLN A 108 -9.13 -2.89 -46.07
N LYS A 109 -10.20 -2.12 -45.87
CA LYS A 109 -11.59 -2.60 -45.66
C LYS A 109 -11.74 -3.59 -44.48
N HIS A 110 -10.86 -3.51 -43.48
CA HIS A 110 -10.92 -4.37 -42.29
C HIS A 110 -11.80 -3.75 -41.19
N SER A 111 -13.10 -3.64 -41.46
CA SER A 111 -14.09 -3.02 -40.57
C SER A 111 -14.18 -3.65 -39.18
N GLU A 112 -14.03 -4.98 -39.08
CA GLU A 112 -14.07 -5.69 -37.80
C GLU A 112 -12.85 -5.38 -36.91
N LEU A 113 -11.65 -5.24 -37.51
CA LEU A 113 -10.44 -4.86 -36.79
C LEU A 113 -10.48 -3.39 -36.36
N GLN A 114 -11.06 -2.52 -37.19
CA GLN A 114 -11.26 -1.11 -36.87
C GLN A 114 -12.11 -0.92 -35.60
N GLY A 115 -13.20 -1.69 -35.48
CA GLY A 115 -14.05 -1.69 -34.28
C GLY A 115 -13.32 -2.17 -33.03
N LYS A 116 -12.50 -3.23 -33.14
CA LYS A 116 -11.67 -3.74 -32.03
C LYS A 116 -10.63 -2.73 -31.58
N VAL A 117 -9.98 -2.03 -32.52
CA VAL A 117 -9.03 -0.95 -32.21
C VAL A 117 -9.76 0.24 -31.56
N MET A 118 -10.93 0.65 -32.05
CA MET A 118 -11.69 1.71 -31.37
C MET A 118 -12.06 1.35 -29.93
N LEU A 119 -12.49 0.11 -29.67
CA LEU A 119 -12.90 -0.33 -28.33
C LEU A 119 -11.72 -0.45 -27.35
N ASN A 120 -10.61 -1.04 -27.79
CA ASN A 120 -9.44 -1.23 -26.94
C ASN A 120 -8.73 0.09 -26.59
N PHE A 121 -8.86 1.11 -27.44
CA PHE A 121 -8.21 2.41 -27.25
C PHE A 121 -9.14 3.44 -26.59
N HIS A 122 -10.42 3.11 -26.36
CA HIS A 122 -11.34 3.93 -25.57
C HIS A 122 -11.22 3.66 -24.06
N GLU A 123 -10.41 2.67 -23.65
CA GLU A 123 -10.15 2.43 -22.23
C GLU A 123 -9.36 3.61 -21.66
N ASP A 124 -9.93 4.23 -20.63
CA ASP A 124 -9.39 5.37 -19.91
C ASP A 124 -7.86 5.25 -19.70
N PRO A 125 -7.04 6.31 -19.92
CA PRO A 125 -5.61 6.29 -19.65
C PRO A 125 -5.25 6.00 -18.16
N SER A 126 -6.24 5.79 -17.30
CA SER A 126 -6.09 5.22 -15.96
C SER A 126 -5.73 3.72 -15.99
N ALA A 127 -6.22 2.96 -16.96
CA ALA A 127 -6.01 1.50 -17.06
C ALA A 127 -4.63 1.11 -17.62
N ALA A 128 -3.99 1.97 -18.43
CA ALA A 128 -2.65 1.71 -18.97
C ALA A 128 -1.55 1.61 -17.88
N GLN A 129 -1.85 1.97 -16.63
CA GLN A 129 -0.97 1.73 -15.47
C GLN A 129 -0.97 0.26 -15.01
N SER A 130 -1.88 -0.59 -15.49
CA SER A 130 -1.93 -2.01 -15.09
C SER A 130 -0.96 -2.89 -15.89
N LEU A 131 -0.60 -2.49 -17.12
CA LEU A 131 0.19 -3.34 -18.02
C LEU A 131 1.71 -3.20 -17.90
N SER A 132 2.21 -2.19 -17.15
CA SER A 132 3.64 -2.00 -16.92
C SER A 132 4.17 -2.63 -15.63
N ARG A 133 3.35 -3.41 -14.92
CA ARG A 133 3.78 -4.18 -13.75
C ARG A 133 4.25 -5.58 -14.16
N THR A 134 5.29 -5.66 -14.99
CA THR A 134 6.08 -6.89 -15.12
C THR A 134 6.81 -7.08 -13.80
N GLY A 135 6.13 -7.77 -12.88
CA GLY A 135 6.63 -8.08 -11.55
C GLY A 135 7.92 -8.89 -11.63
N SER A 136 8.93 -8.41 -10.90
CA SER A 136 10.15 -9.15 -10.57
C SER A 136 9.79 -10.52 -9.96
N PRO A 137 10.39 -11.64 -10.42
CA PRO A 137 10.05 -12.95 -9.92
C PRO A 137 10.88 -13.25 -8.67
N PHE A 138 10.39 -12.89 -7.49
CA PHE A 138 10.92 -13.47 -6.25
C PHE A 138 9.79 -13.81 -5.28
N TYR A 139 9.82 -15.08 -4.85
CA TYR A 139 8.97 -15.76 -3.86
C TYR A 139 7.63 -16.31 -4.38
N GLN A 140 7.68 -17.43 -5.10
CA GLN A 140 6.58 -18.40 -5.09
C GLN A 140 6.59 -19.12 -3.74
N THR A 141 5.46 -19.12 -3.03
CA THR A 141 5.20 -20.08 -1.95
C THR A 141 3.94 -20.88 -2.28
N PRO A 142 3.86 -22.16 -1.87
CA PRO A 142 2.89 -23.10 -2.44
C PRO A 142 1.47 -22.87 -1.92
N THR A 143 0.53 -23.01 -2.85
CA THR A 143 -0.92 -22.93 -2.69
C THR A 143 -1.49 -24.08 -1.87
N LYS A 144 -2.44 -23.79 -0.95
CA LYS A 144 -3.59 -24.68 -0.68
C LYS A 144 -4.74 -23.96 0.04
N GLY A 145 -5.88 -23.84 -0.66
CA GLY A 145 -7.22 -24.02 -0.08
C GLY A 145 -8.02 -22.80 0.40
N THR A 146 -9.00 -22.42 -0.42
CA THR A 146 -10.34 -21.88 -0.07
C THR A 146 -10.44 -20.45 0.48
N ALA A 147 -11.00 -19.55 -0.33
CA ALA A 147 -11.45 -18.21 0.07
C ALA A 147 -12.80 -18.25 0.81
N PRO A 148 -13.08 -17.23 1.64
CA PRO A 148 -14.29 -16.43 1.43
C PRO A 148 -13.99 -14.92 1.35
N PRO A 149 -14.93 -14.11 0.82
CA PRO A 149 -14.66 -12.75 0.39
C PRO A 149 -14.83 -11.71 1.51
N ALA A 150 -14.28 -10.53 1.23
CA ALA A 150 -14.48 -9.24 1.89
C ALA A 150 -13.77 -9.02 3.23
N LYS A 151 -12.97 -7.96 3.23
CA LYS A 151 -12.45 -7.22 4.40
C LYS A 151 -11.56 -8.09 5.29
N LEU A 152 -10.27 -8.17 4.93
CA LEU A 152 -9.22 -8.43 5.92
C LEU A 152 -9.19 -7.22 6.86
N LEU A 153 -10.14 -7.20 7.78
CA LEU A 153 -10.19 -6.36 8.96
C LEU A 153 -8.82 -6.44 9.59
N TRP A 154 -8.16 -5.28 9.69
CA TRP A 154 -7.01 -5.08 10.54
C TRP A 154 -7.26 -5.80 11.88
N ARG A 155 -6.48 -6.85 12.17
CA ARG A 155 -6.58 -7.56 13.45
C ARG A 155 -5.50 -7.04 14.39
N PRO A 156 -5.86 -6.41 15.53
CA PRO A 156 -4.89 -6.10 16.56
C PRO A 156 -4.59 -7.39 17.33
N TRP A 157 -3.39 -7.94 17.09
CA TRP A 157 -2.62 -8.87 17.94
C TRP A 157 -3.38 -9.96 18.73
N ASN A 158 -3.24 -11.22 18.30
CA ASN A 158 -3.40 -12.43 19.15
C ASN A 158 -2.08 -12.77 19.88
#